data_AF-A0AA43FLL5-F1
#
_entry.id   AF-A0AA43FLL5-F1
#
_cell.length_a   1.000
_cell.length_b   1.000
_cell.length_c   1.000
_cell.angle_alpha   90.00
_cell.angle_beta   90.00
_cell.angle_gamma   90.00
#
_symmetry.space_group_name_H-M   'P 1'
#
loop_
_entity.id
_entity.type
_entity.pdbx_description
1 polymer ?
#
loop_
_entity_poly.entity_id
_entity_poly.type
_entity_poly.pdbx_seq_one_letter_code
_entity_poly.pdbx_strand_id
1 'polypeptide(L)'
;MPSEGGLEQSVQYIKGVGPRRAALFEKLGIKTIRDLLFHFPMRYEDRSQVKKIAQVEVGELVTLVAYVRSSAAKPRGRGGGGVFEAAFADDTGFIRATWFNISGKAMEARFKPGTEWIVSGRVEINRYSGAKTIYHPDTEKHDGEASLGAMGRITPVYPATEGLTQKNIRAATLAALDYAAALEDFVPEAMNKRYRLPPLPEAVRAVHWPPAGFNTDDLALARTREQKKLIFNEFFLAQAGLALKRKSSAPQRTGPVMVADPELIRKIKELFPFPLTRAQDRVLAQIAGDMSRGQRPMTRLLQGDVGSGKTVIALAAALIATRNKKQAAIMAPTEILAAQIHRKISALLEKTNVKIVLLTSASKERTKTLERIKDGSAHIVVGTHALIQDGVEFADLGMAVIDEQHRFGVAQRAELMRKGESPHTMIMTATPIPRTLAMTLYGDLDVSTIDELPPGRTPIQTRMYGKGARAQALAMVREQAREGGQVYIVYPLVEESEKLELKAARVMYDHLKDADLAGLRLGLVHGKLKSAEKEKVMAEFVAGRLDVLVSTTVIEVGVDV
;
A
#
# COMPACT_ATOMS: atom_id res chain seq x y z
N MET A 1 -32.27 -12.54 -24.92
CA MET A 1 -31.17 -11.90 -24.18
C MET A 1 -30.74 -12.86 -23.07
N PRO A 2 -29.44 -13.05 -22.81
CA PRO A 2 -29.03 -13.89 -21.69
C PRO A 2 -29.58 -13.30 -20.39
N SER A 3 -30.26 -14.12 -19.59
CA SER A 3 -30.75 -13.75 -18.25
C SER A 3 -29.58 -13.54 -17.28
N GLU A 4 -29.81 -12.89 -16.13
CA GLU A 4 -28.80 -12.69 -15.06
C GLU A 4 -28.07 -13.99 -14.67
N GLY A 5 -28.78 -15.13 -14.72
CA GLY A 5 -28.20 -16.46 -14.47
C GLY A 5 -27.10 -16.87 -15.44
N GLY A 6 -26.91 -16.15 -16.56
CA GLY A 6 -25.82 -16.35 -17.50
C GLY A 6 -24.47 -15.88 -16.97
N LEU A 7 -24.42 -14.85 -16.13
CA LEU A 7 -23.15 -14.26 -15.66
C LEU A 7 -22.37 -15.19 -14.72
N GLU A 8 -23.08 -15.97 -13.90
CA GLU A 8 -22.48 -16.92 -12.94
C GLU A 8 -22.13 -18.26 -13.58
N GLN A 9 -22.40 -18.44 -14.88
CA GLN A 9 -22.01 -19.65 -15.59
C GLN A 9 -20.49 -19.75 -15.70
N SER A 10 -19.99 -20.99 -15.71
CA SER A 10 -18.56 -21.24 -15.90
C SER A 10 -18.06 -20.68 -17.24
N VAL A 11 -16.85 -20.11 -17.24
CA VAL A 11 -16.19 -19.62 -18.47
C VAL A 11 -16.02 -20.68 -19.55
N GLN A 12 -16.12 -21.97 -19.22
CA GLN A 12 -16.05 -23.04 -20.22
C GLN A 12 -17.11 -22.94 -21.32
N TYR A 13 -18.25 -22.31 -21.01
CA TYR A 13 -19.37 -22.12 -21.94
C TYR A 13 -19.16 -20.95 -22.90
N ILE A 14 -18.14 -20.11 -22.67
CA ILE A 14 -17.75 -19.09 -23.63
C ILE A 14 -17.19 -19.77 -24.89
N LYS A 15 -17.72 -19.35 -26.03
CA LYS A 15 -17.31 -19.86 -27.35
C LYS A 15 -15.80 -19.72 -27.51
N GLY A 16 -15.13 -20.86 -27.69
CA GLY A 16 -13.68 -20.91 -27.88
C GLY A 16 -12.84 -21.09 -26.60
N VAL A 17 -13.45 -21.22 -25.41
CA VAL A 17 -12.72 -21.56 -24.17
C VAL A 17 -12.69 -23.09 -24.00
N GLY A 18 -13.84 -23.71 -23.72
CA GLY A 18 -13.95 -25.14 -23.42
C GLY A 18 -13.19 -25.57 -22.14
N PRO A 19 -13.29 -26.84 -21.72
CA PRO A 19 -12.81 -27.29 -20.41
C PRO A 19 -11.31 -27.08 -20.18
N ARG A 20 -10.48 -27.34 -21.21
CA ARG A 20 -9.02 -27.23 -21.10
C ARG A 20 -8.55 -25.79 -20.87
N ARG A 21 -9.15 -24.80 -21.56
CA ARG A 21 -8.78 -23.39 -21.34
C ARG A 21 -9.46 -22.83 -20.09
N ALA A 22 -10.65 -23.32 -19.73
CA ALA A 22 -11.29 -22.94 -18.47
C ALA A 22 -10.39 -23.24 -17.26
N ALA A 23 -9.72 -24.40 -17.24
CA ALA A 23 -8.72 -24.72 -16.20
C ALA A 23 -7.51 -23.75 -16.17
N LEU A 24 -7.15 -23.12 -17.31
CA LEU A 24 -6.10 -22.10 -17.35
C LEU A 24 -6.61 -20.74 -16.87
N PHE A 25 -7.86 -20.37 -17.19
CA PHE A 25 -8.51 -19.18 -16.64
C PHE A 25 -8.69 -19.28 -15.12
N GLU A 26 -8.98 -20.48 -14.59
CA GLU A 26 -9.11 -20.69 -13.15
C GLU A 26 -7.79 -20.44 -12.39
N LYS A 27 -6.63 -20.68 -13.01
CA LYS A 27 -5.32 -20.29 -12.45
C LYS A 27 -5.15 -18.78 -12.28
N LEU A 28 -5.93 -17.98 -13.03
CA LEU A 28 -6.01 -16.53 -12.90
C LEU A 28 -7.13 -16.09 -11.94
N GLY A 29 -7.81 -17.04 -11.26
CA GLY A 29 -8.97 -16.78 -10.42
C GLY A 29 -10.27 -16.57 -11.20
N ILE A 30 -10.29 -16.80 -12.51
CA ILE A 30 -11.43 -16.54 -13.39
C ILE A 30 -12.24 -17.82 -13.56
N LYS A 31 -13.40 -17.90 -12.91
CA LYS A 31 -14.26 -19.10 -12.92
C LYS A 31 -15.54 -18.89 -13.71
N THR A 32 -16.11 -17.70 -13.63
CA THR A 32 -17.41 -17.34 -14.21
C THR A 32 -17.29 -16.34 -15.37
N ILE A 33 -18.36 -16.19 -16.15
CA ILE A 33 -18.45 -15.16 -17.20
C ILE A 33 -18.32 -13.76 -16.58
N ARG A 34 -18.88 -13.54 -15.38
CA ARG A 34 -18.69 -12.30 -14.62
C ARG A 34 -17.20 -12.06 -14.36
N ASP A 35 -16.48 -13.04 -13.83
CA ASP A 35 -15.04 -12.88 -13.55
C ASP A 35 -14.27 -12.49 -14.82
N LEU A 36 -14.63 -13.07 -15.97
CA LEU A 36 -13.99 -12.76 -17.25
C LEU A 36 -14.30 -11.34 -17.75
N LEU A 37 -15.50 -10.82 -17.48
CA LEU A 37 -15.90 -9.44 -17.76
C LEU A 37 -15.24 -8.41 -16.83
N PHE A 38 -14.76 -8.83 -15.66
CA PHE A 38 -13.99 -8.00 -14.73
C PHE A 38 -12.48 -8.26 -14.80
N HIS A 39 -12.02 -9.12 -15.72
CA HIS A 39 -10.60 -9.36 -15.99
C HIS A 39 -10.03 -8.26 -16.89
N PHE A 40 -9.81 -7.07 -16.33
CA PHE A 40 -9.46 -5.89 -17.12
C PHE A 40 -8.05 -5.93 -17.73
N PRO A 41 -7.82 -5.22 -18.85
CA PRO A 41 -6.49 -5.08 -19.44
C PRO A 41 -5.53 -4.35 -18.48
N MET A 42 -4.27 -4.78 -18.45
CA MET A 42 -3.20 -4.11 -17.70
C MET A 42 -2.59 -2.94 -18.49
N ARG A 43 -2.63 -3.03 -19.82
CA ARG A 43 -2.21 -1.96 -20.73
C ARG A 43 -2.92 -2.06 -22.06
N TYR A 44 -2.72 -1.05 -22.89
CA TYR A 44 -3.24 -0.98 -24.25
C TYR A 44 -2.10 -0.74 -25.22
N GLU A 45 -2.16 -1.38 -26.38
CA GLU A 45 -1.21 -1.21 -27.47
C GLU A 45 -1.93 -0.57 -28.65
N ASP A 46 -1.42 0.56 -29.13
CA ASP A 46 -1.93 1.15 -30.37
C ASP A 46 -1.42 0.33 -31.57
N ARG A 47 -2.33 -0.40 -32.22
CA ARG A 47 -2.06 -1.12 -33.47
C ARG A 47 -2.74 -0.46 -34.66
N SER A 48 -3.16 0.80 -34.50
CA SER A 48 -3.76 1.61 -35.58
C SER A 48 -2.72 2.23 -36.50
N GLN A 49 -1.54 2.57 -35.97
CA GLN A 49 -0.47 3.19 -36.74
C GLN A 49 0.44 2.13 -37.35
N VAL A 50 0.08 1.67 -38.54
CA VAL A 50 0.96 0.82 -39.35
C VAL A 50 2.08 1.68 -39.91
N LYS A 51 3.33 1.35 -39.56
CA LYS A 51 4.52 1.97 -40.15
C LYS A 51 5.03 1.17 -41.34
N LYS A 52 5.64 1.87 -42.30
CA LYS A 52 6.49 1.21 -43.31
C LYS A 52 7.83 0.82 -42.68
N ILE A 53 8.41 -0.29 -43.11
CA ILE A 53 9.65 -0.84 -42.53
C ILE A 53 10.80 0.18 -42.55
N ALA A 54 10.89 1.02 -43.59
CA ALA A 54 11.93 2.06 -43.65
C ALA A 54 11.84 3.12 -42.53
N GLN A 55 10.66 3.35 -41.96
CA GLN A 55 10.40 4.37 -40.94
C GLN A 55 10.59 3.86 -39.50
N VAL A 56 10.98 2.59 -39.36
CA VAL A 56 11.10 1.94 -38.06
C VAL A 56 12.38 2.37 -37.35
N GLU A 57 12.27 2.83 -36.11
CA GLU A 57 13.42 3.19 -35.27
C GLU A 57 13.73 2.12 -34.22
N VAL A 58 14.99 2.08 -33.77
CA VAL A 58 15.42 1.11 -32.74
C VAL A 58 14.90 1.57 -31.38
N GLY A 59 14.35 0.63 -30.62
CA GLY A 59 13.76 0.86 -29.30
C GLY A 59 12.26 1.14 -29.35
N GLU A 60 11.70 1.38 -30.53
CA GLU A 60 10.28 1.65 -30.76
C GLU A 60 9.43 0.37 -30.75
N LEU A 61 8.19 0.47 -30.27
CA LEU A 61 7.15 -0.55 -30.46
C LEU A 61 6.41 -0.25 -31.77
N VAL A 62 6.51 -1.13 -32.77
CA VAL A 62 5.93 -0.90 -34.09
C VAL A 62 4.91 -1.99 -34.45
N THR A 63 3.97 -1.64 -35.32
CA THR A 63 3.08 -2.57 -36.03
C THR A 63 3.33 -2.42 -37.52
N LEU A 64 3.62 -3.53 -38.20
CA LEU A 64 4.03 -3.57 -39.60
C LEU A 64 3.10 -4.52 -40.36
N VAL A 65 2.73 -4.16 -41.58
CA VAL A 65 2.09 -5.09 -42.53
C VAL A 65 3.15 -5.47 -43.55
N ALA A 66 3.49 -6.75 -43.61
CA ALA A 66 4.61 -7.23 -44.41
C ALA A 66 4.41 -8.69 -44.81
N TYR A 67 4.90 -9.06 -46.00
CA TYR A 67 4.90 -10.44 -46.44
C TYR A 67 6.14 -11.18 -45.94
N VAL A 68 6.00 -12.48 -45.71
CA VAL A 68 7.14 -13.34 -45.39
C VAL A 68 8.03 -13.44 -46.63
N ARG A 69 9.24 -12.88 -46.56
CA ARG A 69 10.26 -13.01 -47.62
C ARG A 69 11.00 -14.35 -47.52
N SER A 70 11.32 -14.76 -46.30
CA SER A 70 11.97 -16.05 -46.01
C SER A 70 11.73 -16.45 -44.56
N SER A 71 11.78 -17.74 -44.27
CA SER A 71 11.70 -18.28 -42.93
C SER A 71 12.61 -19.51 -42.80
N ALA A 72 13.21 -19.69 -41.63
CA ALA A 72 14.09 -20.82 -41.36
C ALA A 72 14.09 -21.18 -39.88
N ALA A 73 13.95 -22.47 -39.57
CA ALA A 73 14.30 -23.00 -38.27
C ALA A 73 15.81 -23.29 -38.20
N LYS A 74 16.47 -22.77 -37.16
CA LYS A 74 17.85 -23.12 -36.83
C LYS A 74 17.84 -24.09 -35.64
N PRO A 75 18.24 -25.37 -35.84
CA PRO A 75 18.51 -26.24 -34.71
C PRO A 75 19.77 -25.73 -33.97
N ARG A 76 19.72 -25.65 -32.64
CA ARG A 76 20.92 -25.45 -31.81
C ARG A 76 21.29 -26.79 -31.18
N GLY A 77 22.58 -27.03 -30.97
CA GLY A 77 23.13 -28.30 -30.45
C GLY A 77 22.56 -28.74 -29.10
N ARG A 78 22.93 -29.96 -28.67
CA ARG A 78 22.43 -30.71 -27.48
C ARG A 78 22.11 -29.79 -26.28
N GLY A 79 20.82 -29.58 -26.01
CA GLY A 79 20.31 -29.02 -24.75
C GLY A 79 19.74 -27.59 -24.76
N GLY A 80 19.83 -26.84 -25.86
CA GLY A 80 19.20 -25.52 -25.99
C GLY A 80 17.91 -25.55 -26.82
N GLY A 81 16.88 -24.77 -26.44
CA GLY A 81 15.64 -24.69 -27.21
C GLY A 81 15.83 -24.10 -28.62
N GLY A 82 14.98 -24.53 -29.56
CA GLY A 82 15.11 -24.17 -30.98
C GLY A 82 14.89 -22.68 -31.27
N VAL A 83 15.54 -22.17 -32.32
CA VAL A 83 15.37 -20.78 -32.78
C VAL A 83 14.69 -20.79 -34.15
N PHE A 84 13.67 -19.97 -34.32
CA PHE A 84 13.03 -19.75 -35.62
C PHE A 84 13.18 -18.28 -36.01
N GLU A 85 13.62 -18.04 -37.24
CA GLU A 85 13.78 -16.70 -37.80
C GLU A 85 12.90 -16.56 -39.05
N ALA A 86 12.18 -15.44 -39.17
CA ALA A 86 11.48 -15.04 -40.38
C ALA A 86 11.87 -13.62 -40.78
N ALA A 87 12.16 -13.41 -42.06
CA ALA A 87 12.33 -12.08 -42.63
C ALA A 87 11.00 -11.64 -43.23
N PHE A 88 10.48 -10.52 -42.73
CA PHE A 88 9.30 -9.85 -43.24
C PHE A 88 9.73 -8.67 -44.12
N ALA A 89 9.09 -8.49 -45.26
CA ALA A 89 9.40 -7.42 -46.19
C ALA A 89 8.13 -6.68 -46.65
N ASP A 90 8.30 -5.40 -46.97
CA ASP A 90 7.32 -4.54 -47.63
C ASP A 90 7.97 -3.88 -48.86
N ASP A 91 7.34 -2.85 -49.42
CA ASP A 91 7.87 -2.08 -50.55
C ASP A 91 9.07 -1.19 -50.19
N THR A 92 9.40 -1.03 -48.92
CA THR A 92 10.44 -0.11 -48.42
C THR A 92 11.63 -0.78 -47.77
N GLY A 93 11.53 -2.05 -47.37
CA GLY A 93 12.64 -2.76 -46.75
C GLY A 93 12.27 -4.14 -46.22
N PHE A 94 13.12 -4.64 -45.32
CA PHE A 94 12.87 -5.88 -44.59
C PHE A 94 13.30 -5.78 -43.13
N ILE A 95 12.62 -6.53 -42.26
CA ILE A 95 12.93 -6.65 -40.84
C ILE A 95 12.92 -8.13 -40.44
N ARG A 96 13.77 -8.51 -39.47
CA ARG A 96 13.79 -9.89 -38.97
C ARG A 96 12.90 -10.04 -37.75
N ALA A 97 12.22 -11.17 -37.65
CA ALA A 97 11.52 -11.62 -36.47
C ALA A 97 12.19 -12.91 -35.96
N THR A 98 12.46 -12.99 -34.66
CA THR A 98 13.12 -14.15 -34.07
C THR A 98 12.32 -14.68 -32.89
N TRP A 99 12.10 -16.00 -32.83
CA TRP A 99 11.46 -16.69 -31.73
C TRP A 99 12.41 -17.73 -31.14
N PHE A 100 12.61 -17.69 -29.82
CA PHE A 100 13.39 -18.68 -29.08
C PHE A 100 12.49 -19.72 -28.43
N ASN A 101 12.99 -20.95 -28.24
CA ASN A 101 12.30 -22.04 -27.53
C ASN A 101 10.93 -22.43 -28.13
N ILE A 102 10.74 -22.28 -29.45
CA ILE A 102 9.51 -22.67 -30.16
C ILE A 102 9.83 -23.79 -31.16
N SER A 103 8.85 -24.67 -31.42
CA SER A 103 8.94 -25.69 -32.46
C SER A 103 9.12 -25.06 -33.84
N GLY A 104 10.34 -25.18 -34.40
CA GLY A 104 10.67 -24.66 -35.73
C GLY A 104 9.76 -25.22 -36.83
N LYS A 105 9.43 -26.52 -36.78
CA LYS A 105 8.56 -27.19 -37.76
C LYS A 105 7.14 -26.60 -37.80
N ALA A 106 6.58 -26.26 -36.64
CA ALA A 106 5.24 -25.64 -36.58
C ALA A 106 5.26 -24.19 -37.10
N MET A 107 6.36 -23.48 -36.87
CA MET A 107 6.53 -22.09 -37.32
C MET A 107 6.82 -22.01 -38.82
N GLU A 108 7.60 -22.93 -39.39
CA GLU A 108 7.81 -23.05 -40.84
C GLU A 108 6.51 -23.33 -41.59
N ALA A 109 5.65 -24.19 -41.03
CA ALA A 109 4.32 -24.45 -41.60
C ALA A 109 3.41 -23.21 -41.55
N ARG A 110 3.60 -22.34 -40.55
CA ARG A 110 2.83 -21.12 -40.33
C ARG A 110 3.28 -19.97 -41.24
N PHE A 111 4.58 -19.69 -41.31
CA PHE A 111 5.14 -18.53 -42.04
C PHE A 111 5.71 -18.96 -43.39
N LYS A 112 4.80 -19.20 -44.35
CA LYS A 112 5.19 -19.54 -45.73
C LYS A 112 5.58 -18.28 -46.51
N PRO A 113 6.64 -18.32 -47.34
CA PRO A 113 6.99 -17.20 -48.20
C PRO A 113 5.81 -16.69 -49.04
N GLY A 114 5.69 -15.37 -49.17
CA GLY A 114 4.61 -14.71 -49.89
C GLY A 114 3.30 -14.53 -49.11
N THR A 115 3.17 -15.11 -47.91
CA THR A 115 2.01 -14.84 -47.04
C THR A 115 2.17 -13.50 -46.33
N GLU A 116 1.08 -12.74 -46.23
CA GLU A 116 1.07 -11.42 -45.60
C GLU A 116 0.67 -11.49 -44.12
N TRP A 117 1.37 -10.73 -43.29
CA TRP A 117 1.22 -10.74 -41.84
C TRP A 117 1.30 -9.34 -41.26
N ILE A 118 0.54 -9.15 -40.19
CA ILE A 118 0.76 -8.08 -39.23
C ILE A 118 1.82 -8.56 -38.25
N VAL A 119 2.88 -7.78 -38.09
CA VAL A 119 3.99 -8.06 -37.17
C VAL A 119 4.10 -6.89 -36.21
N SER A 120 3.83 -7.14 -34.93
CA SER A 120 3.92 -6.13 -33.88
C SER A 120 4.93 -6.52 -32.82
N GLY A 121 5.78 -5.58 -32.42
CA GLY A 121 6.72 -5.77 -31.33
C GLY A 121 7.80 -4.71 -31.26
N ARG A 122 8.68 -4.84 -30.28
CA ARG A 122 9.75 -3.87 -30.04
C ARG A 122 10.92 -4.14 -30.96
N VAL A 123 11.41 -3.09 -31.61
CA VAL A 123 12.53 -3.20 -32.54
C VAL A 123 13.83 -3.08 -31.75
N GLU A 124 14.68 -4.07 -31.92
CA GLU A 124 16.00 -4.14 -31.30
C GLU A 124 17.08 -4.33 -32.37
N ILE A 125 18.33 -4.07 -32.00
CA ILE A 125 19.48 -4.43 -32.83
C ILE A 125 19.95 -5.80 -32.38
N ASN A 126 19.97 -6.76 -33.31
CA ASN A 126 20.65 -8.02 -33.06
C ASN A 126 22.16 -7.76 -32.93
N ARG A 127 22.71 -7.98 -31.73
CA ARG A 127 24.11 -7.67 -31.42
C ARG A 127 25.14 -8.41 -32.29
N TYR A 128 24.75 -9.54 -32.89
CA TYR A 128 25.65 -10.33 -33.74
C TYR A 128 25.59 -9.91 -35.21
N SER A 129 24.39 -9.69 -35.75
CA SER A 129 24.21 -9.39 -37.18
C SER A 129 24.04 -7.90 -37.50
N GLY A 130 23.93 -7.04 -36.49
CA GLY A 130 23.67 -5.60 -36.65
C GLY A 130 22.30 -5.26 -37.25
N ALA A 131 21.44 -6.25 -37.47
CA ALA A 131 20.17 -6.08 -38.17
C ALA A 131 19.03 -5.71 -37.20
N LYS A 132 18.13 -4.82 -37.63
CA LYS A 132 16.87 -4.55 -36.94
C LYS A 132 16.06 -5.84 -36.84
N THR A 133 15.73 -6.23 -35.62
CA THR A 133 15.09 -7.49 -35.28
C THR A 133 14.01 -7.26 -34.24
N ILE A 134 12.86 -7.91 -34.39
CA ILE A 134 11.82 -7.98 -33.37
C ILE A 134 11.88 -9.37 -32.74
N TYR A 135 12.10 -9.42 -31.41
CA TYR A 135 12.12 -10.67 -30.67
C TYR A 135 10.73 -11.02 -30.18
N HIS A 136 10.31 -12.26 -30.41
CA HIS A 136 8.98 -12.78 -30.08
C HIS A 136 7.82 -11.85 -30.48
N PRO A 137 7.74 -11.39 -31.75
CA PRO A 137 6.65 -10.52 -32.16
C PRO A 137 5.30 -11.22 -32.02
N ASP A 138 4.29 -10.43 -31.70
CA ASP A 138 2.90 -10.82 -31.94
C ASP A 138 2.65 -10.79 -33.44
N THR A 139 2.06 -11.84 -33.97
CA THR A 139 1.89 -12.04 -35.41
C THR A 139 0.50 -12.52 -35.72
N GLU A 140 -0.15 -11.84 -36.65
CA GLU A 140 -1.49 -12.16 -37.11
C GLU A 140 -1.51 -12.20 -38.63
N LYS A 141 -2.15 -13.23 -39.20
CA LYS A 141 -2.20 -13.39 -40.65
C LYS A 141 -3.09 -12.31 -41.23
N HIS A 142 -2.63 -11.61 -42.26
CA HIS A 142 -3.42 -10.61 -42.94
C HIS A 142 -4.21 -11.28 -44.08
N ASP A 143 -5.47 -11.61 -43.80
CA ASP A 143 -6.40 -12.28 -44.73
C ASP A 143 -7.47 -11.29 -45.25
N GLY A 144 -7.08 -10.06 -45.61
CA GLY A 144 -8.00 -9.04 -46.15
C GLY A 144 -8.96 -8.40 -45.14
N GLU A 145 -10.16 -7.99 -45.59
CA GLU A 145 -11.15 -7.16 -44.86
C GLU A 145 -11.53 -7.71 -43.46
N ALA A 146 -11.55 -9.03 -43.27
CA ALA A 146 -11.85 -9.65 -41.96
C ALA A 146 -10.75 -9.42 -40.90
N SER A 147 -9.53 -9.06 -41.34
CA SER A 147 -8.37 -8.79 -40.48
C SER A 147 -8.30 -7.32 -40.05
N LEU A 148 -9.03 -6.44 -40.73
CA LEU A 148 -9.18 -5.01 -40.41
C LEU A 148 -9.97 -4.78 -39.11
N GLY A 149 -10.62 -5.81 -38.58
CA GLY A 149 -11.14 -5.74 -37.21
C GLY A 149 -10.01 -5.45 -36.24
N ALA A 150 -8.92 -6.23 -36.27
CA ALA A 150 -7.78 -6.12 -35.36
C ALA A 150 -6.73 -5.07 -35.76
N MET A 151 -6.65 -4.72 -37.04
CA MET A 151 -5.83 -3.63 -37.56
C MET A 151 -6.57 -2.29 -37.45
N GLY A 152 -5.89 -1.19 -37.11
CA GLY A 152 -6.56 0.12 -37.07
C GLY A 152 -7.14 0.52 -35.70
N ARG A 153 -6.88 -0.25 -34.63
CA ARG A 153 -7.44 0.02 -33.29
C ARG A 153 -6.48 -0.21 -32.14
N ILE A 154 -6.85 0.36 -31.00
CA ILE A 154 -6.22 0.10 -29.72
C ILE A 154 -6.57 -1.32 -29.26
N THR A 155 -5.54 -2.11 -28.96
CA THR A 155 -5.66 -3.51 -28.57
C THR A 155 -5.34 -3.68 -27.08
N PRO A 156 -6.23 -4.29 -26.28
CA PRO A 156 -5.96 -4.56 -24.88
C PRO A 156 -4.95 -5.70 -24.68
N VAL A 157 -4.15 -5.57 -23.63
CA VAL A 157 -3.19 -6.58 -23.14
C VAL A 157 -3.55 -6.93 -21.70
N TYR A 158 -3.81 -8.21 -21.46
CA TYR A 158 -4.33 -8.73 -20.21
C TYR A 158 -3.23 -9.40 -19.37
N PRO A 159 -3.38 -9.45 -18.04
CA PRO A 159 -2.65 -10.42 -17.24
C PRO A 159 -2.92 -11.84 -17.75
N ALA A 160 -1.87 -12.65 -17.89
CA ALA A 160 -1.93 -13.98 -18.49
C ALA A 160 -1.12 -14.98 -17.66
N THR A 161 -1.39 -16.28 -17.87
CA THR A 161 -0.64 -17.39 -17.27
C THR A 161 -0.03 -18.28 -18.35
N GLU A 162 0.91 -19.14 -17.99
CA GLU A 162 1.54 -20.06 -18.92
C GLU A 162 0.50 -20.92 -19.65
N GLY A 163 0.63 -21.00 -20.98
CA GLY A 163 -0.31 -21.72 -21.84
C GLY A 163 -1.57 -20.93 -22.25
N LEU A 164 -1.77 -19.71 -21.73
CA LEU A 164 -2.88 -18.84 -22.12
C LEU A 164 -2.36 -17.60 -22.87
N THR A 165 -2.56 -17.56 -24.18
CA THR A 165 -2.06 -16.47 -25.03
C THR A 165 -2.98 -15.24 -24.99
N GLN A 166 -2.44 -14.05 -25.27
CA GLN A 166 -3.23 -12.82 -25.40
C GLN A 166 -4.37 -12.95 -26.43
N LYS A 167 -4.12 -13.66 -27.55
CA LYS A 167 -5.15 -13.95 -28.55
C LYS A 167 -6.32 -14.75 -27.95
N ASN A 168 -6.03 -15.72 -27.09
CA ASN A 168 -7.09 -16.52 -26.45
C ASN A 168 -7.88 -15.69 -25.44
N ILE A 169 -7.22 -14.85 -24.63
CA ILE A 169 -7.88 -13.99 -23.65
C ILE A 169 -8.78 -12.99 -24.38
N ARG A 170 -8.25 -12.27 -25.40
CA ARG A 170 -9.04 -11.32 -26.21
C ARG A 170 -10.27 -11.96 -26.84
N ALA A 171 -10.13 -13.15 -27.42
CA ALA A 171 -11.25 -13.86 -28.03
C ALA A 171 -12.31 -14.25 -26.99
N ALA A 172 -11.89 -14.75 -25.83
CA ALA A 172 -12.80 -15.13 -24.75
C ALA A 172 -13.53 -13.89 -24.17
N THR A 173 -12.81 -12.81 -23.90
CA THR A 173 -13.39 -11.57 -23.38
C THR A 173 -14.34 -10.94 -24.39
N LEU A 174 -13.99 -10.91 -25.68
CA LEU A 174 -14.89 -10.40 -26.73
C LEU A 174 -16.21 -11.19 -26.78
N ALA A 175 -16.13 -12.52 -26.69
CA ALA A 175 -17.33 -13.36 -26.62
C ALA A 175 -18.12 -13.15 -25.31
N ALA A 176 -17.43 -12.86 -24.20
CA ALA A 176 -18.09 -12.55 -22.93
C ALA A 176 -18.86 -11.21 -22.97
N LEU A 177 -18.47 -10.25 -23.82
CA LEU A 177 -19.17 -8.97 -23.94
C LEU A 177 -20.64 -9.11 -24.36
N ASP A 178 -21.04 -10.21 -24.99
CA ASP A 178 -22.47 -10.49 -25.27
C ASP A 178 -23.32 -10.55 -24.00
N TYR A 179 -22.70 -10.87 -22.85
CA TYR A 179 -23.33 -10.92 -21.54
C TYR A 179 -23.23 -9.61 -20.77
N ALA A 180 -22.47 -8.62 -21.25
CA ALA A 180 -22.25 -7.35 -20.52
C ALA A 180 -23.55 -6.59 -20.23
N ALA A 181 -24.59 -6.75 -21.07
CA ALA A 181 -25.90 -6.12 -20.86
C ALA A 181 -26.64 -6.65 -19.61
N ALA A 182 -26.27 -7.82 -19.09
CA ALA A 182 -26.82 -8.37 -17.85
C ALA A 182 -26.13 -7.79 -16.58
N LEU A 183 -25.12 -6.94 -16.72
CA LEU A 183 -24.48 -6.28 -15.59
C LEU A 183 -25.40 -5.19 -15.03
N GLU A 184 -25.91 -5.39 -13.82
CA GLU A 184 -26.70 -4.39 -13.12
C GLU A 184 -25.82 -3.23 -12.64
N ASP A 185 -26.28 -2.00 -12.90
CA ASP A 185 -25.64 -0.81 -12.37
C ASP A 185 -26.19 -0.48 -10.97
N PHE A 186 -25.39 -0.78 -9.96
CA PHE A 186 -25.75 -0.55 -8.56
C PHE A 186 -25.52 0.89 -8.09
N VAL A 187 -24.93 1.76 -8.92
CA VAL A 187 -24.75 3.18 -8.58
C VAL A 187 -26.03 3.95 -8.92
N PRO A 188 -26.60 4.73 -7.99
CA PRO A 188 -27.81 5.49 -8.24
C PRO A 188 -27.69 6.40 -9.48
N GLU A 189 -28.74 6.41 -10.30
CA GLU A 189 -28.74 7.14 -11.58
C GLU A 189 -28.47 8.66 -11.40
N ALA A 190 -28.94 9.25 -10.30
CA ALA A 190 -28.64 10.64 -9.97
C ALA A 190 -27.12 10.91 -9.82
N MET A 191 -26.36 9.94 -9.30
CA MET A 191 -24.90 10.04 -9.18
C MET A 191 -24.22 9.85 -10.54
N ASN A 192 -24.66 8.86 -11.33
CA ASN A 192 -24.16 8.67 -12.70
C ASN A 192 -24.29 9.96 -13.52
N LYS A 193 -25.47 10.60 -13.50
CA LYS A 193 -25.71 11.89 -14.18
C LYS A 193 -24.83 13.01 -13.62
N ARG A 194 -24.75 13.16 -12.30
CA ARG A 194 -23.93 14.21 -11.66
C ARG A 194 -22.46 14.14 -12.05
N TYR A 195 -21.90 12.93 -12.11
CA TYR A 195 -20.48 12.71 -12.40
C TYR A 195 -20.21 12.38 -13.89
N ARG A 196 -21.24 12.41 -14.74
CA ARG A 196 -21.18 12.09 -16.17
C ARG A 196 -20.58 10.70 -16.44
N LEU A 197 -20.94 9.73 -15.60
CA LEU A 197 -20.45 8.36 -15.70
C LEU A 197 -21.38 7.54 -16.61
N PRO A 198 -20.85 6.77 -17.57
CA PRO A 198 -21.65 5.89 -18.40
C PRO A 198 -22.24 4.71 -17.62
N PRO A 199 -23.26 4.02 -18.15
CA PRO A 199 -23.75 2.77 -17.60
C PRO A 199 -22.65 1.70 -17.49
N LEU A 200 -22.71 0.86 -16.46
CA LEU A 200 -21.72 -0.20 -16.25
C LEU A 200 -21.50 -1.12 -17.47
N PRO A 201 -22.54 -1.63 -18.18
CA PRO A 201 -22.35 -2.43 -19.39
C PRO A 201 -21.52 -1.73 -20.47
N GLU A 202 -21.73 -0.42 -20.67
CA GLU A 202 -21.00 0.37 -21.66
C GLU A 202 -19.55 0.56 -21.25
N ALA A 203 -19.30 0.84 -19.97
CA ALA A 203 -17.95 1.02 -19.44
C ALA A 203 -17.11 -0.26 -19.60
N VAL A 204 -17.66 -1.42 -19.25
CA VAL A 204 -17.00 -2.73 -19.40
C VAL A 204 -16.70 -3.01 -20.87
N ARG A 205 -17.67 -2.80 -21.77
CA ARG A 205 -17.45 -2.98 -23.22
C ARG A 205 -16.32 -2.11 -23.74
N ALA A 206 -16.30 -0.82 -23.41
CA ALA A 206 -15.29 0.11 -23.91
C ALA A 206 -13.88 -0.21 -23.38
N VAL A 207 -13.75 -0.69 -22.15
CA VAL A 207 -12.44 -1.05 -21.58
C VAL A 207 -11.87 -2.30 -22.25
N HIS A 208 -12.71 -3.28 -22.60
CA HIS A 208 -12.27 -4.48 -23.32
C HIS A 208 -12.19 -4.30 -24.84
N TRP A 209 -12.94 -3.34 -25.36
CA TRP A 209 -13.03 -3.05 -26.79
C TRP A 209 -13.15 -1.54 -27.00
N PRO A 210 -12.02 -0.81 -26.90
CA PRO A 210 -12.02 0.64 -27.03
C PRO A 210 -12.61 1.08 -28.38
N PRO A 211 -13.60 1.99 -28.39
CA PRO A 211 -14.16 2.49 -29.63
C PRO A 211 -13.16 3.40 -30.36
N ALA A 212 -13.44 3.68 -31.63
CA ALA A 212 -12.66 4.63 -32.41
C ALA A 212 -12.66 6.03 -31.74
N GLY A 213 -11.49 6.67 -31.66
CA GLY A 213 -11.30 7.98 -31.02
C GLY A 213 -10.71 7.93 -29.60
N PHE A 214 -10.56 6.74 -29.01
CA PHE A 214 -9.76 6.60 -27.80
C PHE A 214 -8.26 6.76 -28.13
N ASN A 215 -7.50 7.33 -27.21
CA ASN A 215 -6.03 7.38 -27.26
C ASN A 215 -5.44 6.48 -26.17
N THR A 216 -4.31 5.83 -26.46
CA THR A 216 -3.58 4.99 -25.52
C THR A 216 -3.12 5.73 -24.28
N ASP A 217 -2.78 7.03 -24.36
CA ASP A 217 -2.31 7.79 -23.19
C ASP A 217 -3.42 7.96 -22.14
N ASP A 218 -4.64 8.29 -22.59
CA ASP A 218 -5.78 8.44 -21.69
C ASP A 218 -6.18 7.11 -21.06
N LEU A 219 -6.10 6.01 -21.83
CA LEU A 219 -6.32 4.66 -21.32
C LEU A 219 -5.24 4.24 -20.32
N ALA A 220 -3.96 4.54 -20.60
CA ALA A 220 -2.84 4.22 -19.72
C ALA A 220 -2.90 4.98 -18.38
N LEU A 221 -3.43 6.21 -18.40
CA LEU A 221 -3.60 7.05 -17.21
C LEU A 221 -4.99 6.93 -16.57
N ALA A 222 -5.81 5.99 -17.02
CA ALA A 222 -7.18 5.76 -16.54
C ALA A 222 -8.09 7.02 -16.58
N ARG A 223 -7.94 7.85 -17.62
CA ARG A 223 -8.60 9.16 -17.73
C ARG A 223 -9.96 9.11 -18.43
N THR A 224 -10.26 8.03 -19.14
CA THR A 224 -11.54 7.85 -19.85
C THR A 224 -12.72 7.81 -18.86
N ARG A 225 -13.92 8.22 -19.29
CA ARG A 225 -15.10 8.23 -18.41
C ARG A 225 -15.53 6.80 -18.04
N GLU A 226 -15.25 5.84 -18.91
CA GLU A 226 -15.53 4.42 -18.77
C GLU A 226 -14.63 3.80 -17.68
N GLN A 227 -13.31 4.06 -17.71
CA GLN A 227 -12.43 3.63 -16.62
C GLN A 227 -12.79 4.33 -15.30
N LYS A 228 -13.12 5.62 -15.34
CA LYS A 228 -13.60 6.34 -14.15
C LYS A 228 -14.87 5.73 -13.57
N LYS A 229 -15.82 5.26 -14.40
CA LYS A 229 -17.02 4.54 -13.95
C LYS A 229 -16.66 3.27 -13.18
N LEU A 230 -15.74 2.46 -13.72
CA LEU A 230 -15.32 1.22 -13.07
C LEU A 230 -14.63 1.49 -11.72
N ILE A 231 -13.71 2.45 -11.70
CA ILE A 231 -13.03 2.89 -10.47
C ILE A 231 -14.04 3.43 -9.46
N PHE A 232 -14.98 4.27 -9.91
CA PHE A 232 -16.03 4.83 -9.06
C PHE A 232 -16.90 3.73 -8.46
N ASN A 233 -17.30 2.75 -9.25
CA ASN A 233 -18.10 1.61 -8.83
C ASN A 233 -17.41 0.82 -7.70
N GLU A 234 -16.10 0.58 -7.81
CA GLU A 234 -15.31 -0.09 -6.77
C GLU A 234 -15.29 0.71 -5.46
N PHE A 235 -14.98 2.02 -5.53
CA PHE A 235 -15.02 2.88 -4.35
C PHE A 235 -16.42 3.02 -3.75
N PHE A 236 -17.45 3.06 -4.58
CA PHE A 236 -18.84 3.15 -4.13
C PHE A 236 -19.22 1.93 -3.31
N LEU A 237 -18.90 0.70 -3.78
CA LEU A 237 -19.15 -0.52 -3.03
C LEU A 237 -18.42 -0.51 -1.67
N ALA A 238 -17.16 -0.12 -1.66
CA ALA A 238 -16.38 -0.01 -0.42
C ALA A 238 -17.02 0.99 0.57
N GLN A 239 -17.42 2.18 0.08
CA GLN A 239 -18.07 3.21 0.91
C GLN A 239 -19.48 2.82 1.35
N ALA A 240 -20.25 2.16 0.50
CA ALA A 240 -21.59 1.67 0.83
C ALA A 240 -21.53 0.58 1.91
N GLY A 241 -20.65 -0.41 1.76
CA GLY A 241 -20.42 -1.44 2.77
C GLY A 241 -20.01 -0.86 4.11
N LEU A 242 -19.16 0.17 4.10
CA LEU A 242 -18.77 0.88 5.29
C LEU A 242 -19.92 1.67 5.93
N ALA A 243 -20.71 2.39 5.13
CA ALA A 243 -21.86 3.13 5.62
C ALA A 243 -22.90 2.19 6.27
N LEU A 244 -23.11 1.01 5.67
CA LEU A 244 -23.95 -0.04 6.24
C LEU A 244 -23.38 -0.56 7.57
N LYS A 245 -22.07 -0.82 7.67
CA LYS A 245 -21.40 -1.23 8.92
C LYS A 245 -21.52 -0.17 10.01
N ARG A 246 -21.35 1.12 9.66
CA ARG A 246 -21.56 2.24 10.59
C ARG A 246 -23.00 2.27 11.08
N LYS A 247 -23.98 2.11 10.18
CA LYS A 247 -25.41 2.09 10.53
C LYS A 247 -25.79 0.89 11.38
N SER A 248 -25.22 -0.29 11.15
CA SER A 248 -25.50 -1.49 11.96
C SER A 248 -24.78 -1.50 13.31
N SER A 249 -23.67 -0.79 13.44
CA SER A 249 -22.96 -0.58 14.72
C SER A 249 -23.52 0.60 15.53
N ALA A 250 -24.34 1.45 14.91
CA ALA A 250 -24.92 2.65 15.51
C ALA A 250 -26.05 2.43 16.55
N PRO A 251 -26.83 1.33 16.58
CA PRO A 251 -27.87 1.16 17.59
C PRO A 251 -27.38 0.21 18.69
N GLN A 252 -26.93 0.77 19.83
CA GLN A 252 -27.07 0.25 21.22
C GLN A 252 -26.05 0.82 22.22
N ARG A 253 -25.08 1.64 21.81
CA ARG A 253 -24.02 2.12 22.71
C ARG A 253 -23.96 3.66 22.73
N THR A 254 -24.67 4.26 23.67
CA THR A 254 -24.46 5.68 24.02
C THR A 254 -23.04 5.82 24.57
N GLY A 255 -22.25 6.75 24.01
CA GLY A 255 -20.93 7.05 24.56
C GLY A 255 -21.05 7.85 25.85
N PRO A 256 -20.08 7.76 26.78
CA PRO A 256 -20.07 8.62 27.96
C PRO A 256 -20.03 10.09 27.52
N VAL A 257 -20.97 10.91 28.00
CA VAL A 257 -20.92 12.35 27.71
C VAL A 257 -19.80 12.96 28.54
N MET A 258 -18.82 13.57 27.89
CA MET A 258 -17.74 14.28 28.59
C MET A 258 -17.84 15.77 28.33
N VAL A 259 -18.06 16.53 29.39
CA VAL A 259 -18.10 17.99 29.36
C VAL A 259 -16.69 18.51 29.08
N ALA A 260 -16.56 19.27 27.99
CA ALA A 260 -15.31 19.88 27.56
C ALA A 260 -15.53 21.38 27.32
N ASP A 261 -15.90 22.11 28.37
CA ASP A 261 -16.16 23.55 28.28
C ASP A 261 -14.88 24.36 27.94
N PRO A 262 -15.03 25.57 27.40
CA PRO A 262 -13.88 26.40 27.02
C PRO A 262 -12.91 26.73 28.16
N GLU A 263 -13.40 26.80 29.41
CA GLU A 263 -12.55 27.10 30.57
C GLU A 263 -11.65 25.91 30.92
N LEU A 264 -12.20 24.69 30.89
CA LEU A 264 -11.45 23.47 31.05
C LEU A 264 -10.37 23.34 29.97
N ILE A 265 -10.73 23.56 28.70
CA ILE A 265 -9.78 23.50 27.59
C ILE A 265 -8.66 24.53 27.79
N ARG A 266 -8.98 25.76 28.22
CA ARG A 266 -7.96 26.77 28.55
C ARG A 266 -7.03 26.29 29.67
N LYS A 267 -7.56 25.77 30.77
CA LYS A 267 -6.76 25.24 31.90
C LYS A 267 -5.85 24.07 31.48
N ILE A 268 -6.31 23.21 30.58
CA ILE A 268 -5.49 22.12 30.02
C ILE A 268 -4.34 22.70 29.20
N LYS A 269 -4.61 23.70 28.34
CA LYS A 269 -3.57 24.34 27.52
C LYS A 269 -2.48 25.01 28.37
N GLU A 270 -2.86 25.60 29.51
CA GLU A 270 -1.93 26.26 30.45
C GLU A 270 -0.97 25.29 31.16
N LEU A 271 -1.23 23.97 31.12
CA LEU A 271 -0.29 22.98 31.64
C LEU A 271 0.91 22.76 30.73
N PHE A 272 0.81 23.11 29.44
CA PHE A 272 1.90 22.91 28.50
C PHE A 272 2.89 24.09 28.55
N PRO A 273 4.21 23.82 28.52
CA PRO A 273 5.24 24.87 28.53
C PRO A 273 5.36 25.61 27.19
N PHE A 274 4.46 25.36 26.23
CA PHE A 274 4.45 25.93 24.89
C PHE A 274 3.00 26.12 24.42
N PRO A 275 2.74 27.11 23.54
CA PRO A 275 1.44 27.24 22.90
C PRO A 275 1.19 26.10 21.91
N LEU A 276 -0.07 25.70 21.77
CA LEU A 276 -0.47 24.74 20.74
C LEU A 276 -0.48 25.41 19.36
N THR A 277 -0.19 24.64 18.31
CA THR A 277 -0.35 25.09 16.92
C THR A 277 -1.83 25.25 16.55
N ARG A 278 -2.14 25.95 15.46
CA ARG A 278 -3.54 26.09 15.01
C ARG A 278 -4.12 24.74 14.62
N ALA A 279 -3.30 23.88 14.02
CA ALA A 279 -3.70 22.50 13.70
C ALA A 279 -4.02 21.69 14.97
N GLN A 280 -3.20 21.78 16.02
CA GLN A 280 -3.45 21.13 17.30
C GLN A 280 -4.74 21.66 17.97
N ASP A 281 -4.95 22.97 17.96
CA ASP A 281 -6.15 23.61 18.52
C ASP A 281 -7.43 23.18 17.81
N ARG A 282 -7.41 23.15 16.46
CA ARG A 282 -8.51 22.66 15.63
C ARG A 282 -8.84 21.21 15.96
N VAL A 283 -7.83 20.35 16.07
CA VAL A 283 -8.01 18.93 16.40
C VAL A 283 -8.55 18.74 17.82
N LEU A 284 -8.04 19.49 18.80
CA LEU A 284 -8.54 19.44 20.17
C LEU A 284 -10.02 19.86 20.25
N ALA A 285 -10.42 20.89 19.52
CA ALA A 285 -11.83 21.32 19.44
C ALA A 285 -12.72 20.24 18.80
N GLN A 286 -12.25 19.54 17.77
CA GLN A 286 -12.98 18.41 17.16
C GLN A 286 -13.17 17.27 18.15
N ILE A 287 -12.11 16.91 18.89
CA ILE A 287 -12.15 15.87 19.93
C ILE A 287 -13.11 16.26 21.04
N ALA A 288 -12.97 17.46 21.61
CA ALA A 288 -13.85 17.97 22.66
C ALA A 288 -15.31 17.97 22.22
N GLY A 289 -15.60 18.47 21.01
CA GLY A 289 -16.96 18.50 20.47
C GLY A 289 -17.57 17.11 20.30
N ASP A 290 -16.80 16.12 19.85
CA ASP A 290 -17.30 14.75 19.71
C ASP A 290 -17.51 14.05 21.06
N MET A 291 -16.60 14.26 22.02
CA MET A 291 -16.71 13.69 23.36
C MET A 291 -17.91 14.26 24.14
N SER A 292 -18.36 15.48 23.83
CA SER A 292 -19.53 16.10 24.46
C SER A 292 -20.88 15.74 23.82
N ARG A 293 -20.94 15.04 22.67
CA ARG A 293 -22.21 14.80 21.95
C ARG A 293 -23.12 13.74 22.57
N GLY A 294 -22.58 12.75 23.27
CA GLY A 294 -23.33 11.67 23.94
C GLY A 294 -24.09 10.65 23.08
N GLN A 295 -24.34 10.94 21.80
CA GLN A 295 -25.09 10.06 20.90
C GLN A 295 -24.32 8.79 20.50
N ARG A 296 -22.99 8.90 20.34
CA ARG A 296 -22.08 7.81 19.99
C ARG A 296 -20.72 8.04 20.63
N PRO A 297 -19.96 6.99 20.98
CA PRO A 297 -18.58 7.16 21.39
C PRO A 297 -17.75 7.75 20.25
N MET A 298 -16.91 8.75 20.55
CA MET A 298 -15.91 9.24 19.62
C MET A 298 -14.98 8.09 19.20
N THR A 299 -14.78 7.92 17.89
CA THR A 299 -13.83 6.97 17.29
C THR A 299 -13.03 7.72 16.23
N ARG A 300 -11.77 8.06 16.54
CA ARG A 300 -11.00 9.01 15.74
C ARG A 300 -9.61 8.52 15.40
N LEU A 301 -9.20 8.70 14.14
CA LEU A 301 -7.82 8.55 13.69
C LEU A 301 -7.14 9.93 13.69
N LEU A 302 -6.20 10.12 14.61
CA LEU A 302 -5.31 11.26 14.67
C LEU A 302 -4.05 11.01 13.84
N GLN A 303 -3.92 11.73 12.74
CA GLN A 303 -2.77 11.68 11.85
C GLN A 303 -1.91 12.91 12.00
N GLY A 304 -0.61 12.75 11.89
CA GLY A 304 0.33 13.85 11.75
C GLY A 304 1.76 13.34 11.81
N ASP A 305 2.69 14.11 11.27
CA ASP A 305 4.09 13.70 11.18
C ASP A 305 4.71 13.39 12.55
N VAL A 306 5.83 12.64 12.57
CA VAL A 306 6.63 12.44 13.78
C VAL A 306 7.02 13.80 14.34
N GLY A 307 6.73 14.04 15.63
CA GLY A 307 7.00 15.31 16.29
C GLY A 307 5.94 16.40 16.08
N SER A 308 4.81 16.14 15.42
CA SER A 308 3.70 17.11 15.29
C SER A 308 2.92 17.38 16.59
N GLY A 309 3.30 16.73 17.70
CA GLY A 309 2.64 16.90 19.00
C GLY A 309 1.41 16.01 19.22
N LYS A 310 1.29 14.86 18.54
CA LYS A 310 0.19 13.89 18.76
C LYS A 310 -0.01 13.52 20.24
N THR A 311 1.08 13.28 20.97
CA THR A 311 1.06 12.95 22.40
C THR A 311 0.43 14.05 23.27
N VAL A 312 0.56 15.32 22.88
CA VAL A 312 -0.05 16.45 23.59
C VAL A 312 -1.57 16.41 23.45
N ILE A 313 -2.07 16.13 22.23
CA ILE A 313 -3.50 15.95 21.96
C ILE A 313 -4.06 14.73 22.70
N ALA A 314 -3.32 13.62 22.73
CA ALA A 314 -3.68 12.43 23.50
C ALA A 314 -3.84 12.74 25.00
N LEU A 315 -2.87 13.46 25.58
CA LEU A 315 -2.94 13.86 26.98
C LEU A 315 -4.11 14.82 27.24
N ALA A 316 -4.35 15.80 26.37
CA ALA A 316 -5.48 16.71 26.51
C ALA A 316 -6.82 15.95 26.53
N ALA A 317 -7.01 14.96 25.65
CA ALA A 317 -8.19 14.10 25.65
C ALA A 317 -8.31 13.25 26.93
N ALA A 318 -7.19 12.70 27.42
CA ALA A 318 -7.16 11.96 28.69
C ALA A 318 -7.51 12.85 29.90
N LEU A 319 -7.09 14.11 29.89
CA LEU A 319 -7.42 15.08 30.93
C LEU A 319 -8.90 15.50 30.91
N ILE A 320 -9.51 15.62 29.72
CA ILE A 320 -10.97 15.81 29.59
C ILE A 320 -11.71 14.65 30.26
N ALA A 321 -11.31 13.40 29.99
CA ALA A 321 -11.90 12.22 30.62
C ALA A 321 -11.73 12.22 32.14
N THR A 322 -10.51 12.52 32.62
CA THR A 322 -10.20 12.61 34.04
C THR A 322 -11.08 13.64 34.76
N ARG A 323 -11.32 14.80 34.13
CA ARG A 323 -12.20 15.84 34.70
C ARG A 323 -13.66 15.45 34.75
N ASN A 324 -14.08 14.55 33.88
CA ASN A 324 -15.40 13.92 33.90
C ASN A 324 -15.46 12.68 34.81
N LYS A 325 -14.50 12.53 35.73
CA LYS A 325 -14.40 11.41 36.69
C LYS A 325 -14.30 10.03 36.02
N LYS A 326 -13.79 9.99 34.80
CA LYS A 326 -13.50 8.76 34.05
C LYS A 326 -12.00 8.50 34.01
N GLN A 327 -11.63 7.23 33.89
CA GLN A 327 -10.24 6.84 33.64
C GLN A 327 -9.89 6.97 32.16
N ALA A 328 -8.60 7.20 31.89
CA ALA A 328 -8.04 7.20 30.55
C ALA A 328 -6.88 6.22 30.42
N ALA A 329 -6.80 5.52 29.28
CA ALA A 329 -5.70 4.64 28.93
C ALA A 329 -4.92 5.21 27.74
N ILE A 330 -3.60 5.22 27.81
CA ILE A 330 -2.70 5.58 26.71
C ILE A 330 -1.80 4.39 26.44
N MET A 331 -2.04 3.71 25.33
CA MET A 331 -1.29 2.54 24.89
C MET A 331 -0.18 2.94 23.93
N ALA A 332 1.05 2.54 24.23
CA ALA A 332 2.23 2.75 23.40
C ALA A 332 2.76 1.42 22.83
N PRO A 333 3.45 1.44 21.67
CA PRO A 333 3.90 0.24 20.98
C PRO A 333 4.99 -0.55 21.70
N THR A 334 5.79 0.11 22.54
CA THR A 334 6.91 -0.52 23.24
C THR A 334 6.96 -0.07 24.70
N GLU A 335 7.57 -0.89 25.56
CA GLU A 335 7.74 -0.58 26.98
C GLU A 335 8.59 0.68 27.19
N ILE A 336 9.60 0.89 26.34
CA ILE A 336 10.45 2.08 26.34
C ILE A 336 9.62 3.34 26.08
N LEU A 337 8.79 3.32 25.03
CA LEU A 337 7.95 4.47 24.70
C LEU A 337 6.87 4.71 25.76
N ALA A 338 6.26 3.65 26.31
CA ALA A 338 5.32 3.75 27.42
C ALA A 338 5.98 4.42 28.65
N ALA A 339 7.18 4.00 29.02
CA ALA A 339 7.93 4.58 30.13
C ALA A 339 8.33 6.04 29.85
N GLN A 340 8.70 6.39 28.62
CA GLN A 340 9.01 7.76 28.22
C GLN A 340 7.79 8.68 28.31
N ILE A 341 6.64 8.23 27.77
CA ILE A 341 5.37 8.94 27.86
C ILE A 341 4.98 9.13 29.33
N HIS A 342 5.03 8.06 30.14
CA HIS A 342 4.72 8.14 31.56
C HIS A 342 5.59 9.17 32.28
N ARG A 343 6.91 9.18 32.07
CA ARG A 343 7.82 10.16 32.69
C ARG A 343 7.50 11.59 32.27
N LYS A 344 7.33 11.85 30.96
CA LYS A 344 7.03 13.19 30.43
C LYS A 344 5.70 13.72 30.97
N ILE A 345 4.65 12.89 30.98
CA ILE A 345 3.33 13.27 31.48
C ILE A 345 3.36 13.45 33.01
N SER A 346 4.04 12.59 33.75
CA SER A 346 4.16 12.70 35.21
C SER A 346 4.78 14.03 35.63
N ALA A 347 5.86 14.45 34.95
CA ALA A 347 6.51 15.74 35.20
C ALA A 347 5.58 16.92 34.88
N LEU A 348 4.80 16.84 33.80
CA LEU A 348 3.86 17.90 33.42
C LEU A 348 2.68 18.02 34.41
N LEU A 349 2.29 16.92 35.04
CA LEU A 349 1.14 16.85 35.95
C LEU A 349 1.52 16.91 37.43
N GLU A 350 2.78 17.14 37.76
CA GLU A 350 3.30 17.14 39.15
C GLU A 350 2.54 18.12 40.07
N LYS A 351 2.10 19.25 39.53
CA LYS A 351 1.33 20.29 40.26
C LYS A 351 -0.19 20.02 40.29
N THR A 352 -0.62 18.84 39.87
CA THR A 352 -2.04 18.48 39.76
C THR A 352 -2.36 17.28 40.63
N ASN A 353 -3.64 17.07 40.95
CA ASN A 353 -4.10 15.88 41.66
C ASN A 353 -4.27 14.65 40.75
N VAL A 354 -3.80 14.72 39.50
CA VAL A 354 -3.96 13.65 38.52
C VAL A 354 -2.91 12.56 38.74
N LYS A 355 -3.34 11.50 39.41
CA LYS A 355 -2.58 10.25 39.55
C LYS A 355 -2.45 9.50 38.23
N ILE A 356 -1.21 9.28 37.80
CA ILE A 356 -0.83 8.48 36.63
C ILE A 356 -0.08 7.21 37.07
N VAL A 357 -0.23 6.12 36.31
CA VAL A 357 0.49 4.85 36.55
C VAL A 357 1.02 4.25 35.25
N LEU A 358 2.04 3.39 35.36
CA LEU A 358 2.65 2.66 34.25
C LEU A 358 2.37 1.15 34.37
N LEU A 359 1.72 0.57 33.37
CA LEU A 359 1.50 -0.88 33.27
C LEU A 359 2.19 -1.47 32.03
N THR A 360 3.23 -2.25 32.26
CA THR A 360 4.01 -2.98 31.24
C THR A 360 4.18 -4.43 31.66
N SER A 361 4.71 -5.29 30.78
CA SER A 361 5.01 -6.68 31.14
C SER A 361 6.13 -6.74 32.19
N ALA A 362 7.03 -5.76 32.19
CA ALA A 362 8.14 -5.62 33.14
C ALA A 362 7.80 -4.89 34.46
N SER A 363 6.54 -4.51 34.70
CA SER A 363 6.16 -3.74 35.91
C SER A 363 6.40 -4.55 37.20
N LYS A 364 7.37 -4.11 38.03
CA LYS A 364 7.74 -4.77 39.30
C LYS A 364 6.62 -4.79 40.36
N GLU A 365 5.78 -3.76 40.41
CA GLU A 365 4.65 -3.65 41.33
C GLU A 365 3.30 -3.84 40.62
N ARG A 366 3.20 -4.88 39.78
CA ARG A 366 2.02 -5.13 38.94
C ARG A 366 0.74 -5.24 39.76
N THR A 367 0.74 -6.00 40.86
CA THR A 367 -0.45 -6.23 41.70
C THR A 367 -1.03 -4.92 42.26
N LYS A 368 -0.21 -4.09 42.92
CA LYS A 368 -0.63 -2.77 43.43
C LYS A 368 -1.14 -1.85 42.33
N THR A 369 -0.50 -1.91 41.15
CA THR A 369 -0.92 -1.11 39.99
C THR A 369 -2.30 -1.55 39.50
N LEU A 370 -2.57 -2.85 39.43
CA LEU A 370 -3.88 -3.38 39.04
C LEU A 370 -4.97 -3.01 40.04
N GLU A 371 -4.68 -3.08 41.35
CA GLU A 371 -5.61 -2.63 42.40
C GLU A 371 -5.99 -1.15 42.20
N ARG A 372 -4.99 -0.29 41.95
CA ARG A 372 -5.22 1.14 41.69
C ARG A 372 -6.01 1.43 40.41
N ILE A 373 -5.91 0.54 39.41
CA ILE A 373 -6.70 0.66 38.18
C ILE A 373 -8.15 0.24 38.45
N LYS A 374 -8.33 -0.85 39.21
CA LYS A 374 -9.63 -1.43 39.55
C LYS A 374 -10.43 -0.57 40.53
N ASP A 375 -9.77 0.11 41.46
CA ASP A 375 -10.43 0.99 42.44
C ASP A 375 -10.65 2.43 41.94
N GLY A 376 -10.15 2.76 40.74
CA GLY A 376 -10.29 4.09 40.13
C GLY A 376 -9.30 5.15 40.62
N SER A 377 -8.38 4.82 41.54
CA SER A 377 -7.37 5.75 42.06
C SER A 377 -6.28 6.10 41.04
N ALA A 378 -6.13 5.31 39.98
CA ALA A 378 -5.35 5.65 38.79
C ALA A 378 -6.24 6.35 37.76
N HIS A 379 -6.06 7.66 37.55
CA HIS A 379 -6.86 8.41 36.58
C HIS A 379 -6.37 8.21 35.14
N ILE A 380 -5.04 8.18 34.94
CA ILE A 380 -4.41 7.93 33.65
C ILE A 380 -3.52 6.70 33.76
N VAL A 381 -3.69 5.75 32.85
CA VAL A 381 -2.90 4.52 32.77
C VAL A 381 -2.11 4.53 31.47
N VAL A 382 -0.79 4.60 31.56
CA VAL A 382 0.10 4.46 30.40
C VAL A 382 0.61 3.03 30.36
N GLY A 383 0.63 2.40 29.19
CA GLY A 383 1.08 1.02 29.10
C GLY A 383 1.27 0.51 27.70
N THR A 384 1.58 -0.77 27.58
CA THR A 384 1.65 -1.47 26.29
C THR A 384 0.41 -2.35 26.08
N HIS A 385 0.50 -3.36 25.21
CA HIS A 385 -0.47 -4.45 25.11
C HIS A 385 -0.81 -5.14 26.45
N ALA A 386 -0.07 -4.90 27.53
CA ALA A 386 -0.43 -5.37 28.86
C ALA A 386 -1.80 -4.82 29.32
N LEU A 387 -2.22 -3.65 28.82
CA LEU A 387 -3.51 -3.04 29.17
C LEU A 387 -4.72 -3.84 28.67
N ILE A 388 -4.57 -4.59 27.58
CA ILE A 388 -5.65 -5.37 26.96
C ILE A 388 -5.71 -6.82 27.43
N GLN A 389 -4.67 -7.31 28.11
CA GLN A 389 -4.61 -8.67 28.66
C GLN A 389 -5.72 -8.94 29.69
N ASP A 390 -6.08 -10.22 29.84
CA ASP A 390 -6.98 -10.70 30.89
C ASP A 390 -6.44 -10.33 32.28
N GLY A 391 -7.35 -9.87 33.16
CA GLY A 391 -7.02 -9.45 34.53
C GLY A 391 -6.75 -7.95 34.74
N VAL A 392 -6.79 -7.12 33.68
CA VAL A 392 -6.83 -5.65 33.82
C VAL A 392 -8.26 -5.16 33.72
N GLU A 393 -8.83 -4.78 34.86
CA GLU A 393 -10.19 -4.25 35.02
C GLU A 393 -10.12 -2.77 35.39
N PHE A 394 -10.70 -1.91 34.55
CA PHE A 394 -10.85 -0.50 34.86
C PHE A 394 -12.13 -0.29 35.68
N ALA A 395 -12.10 0.63 36.65
CA ALA A 395 -13.30 1.05 37.36
C ALA A 395 -14.30 1.72 36.40
N ASP A 396 -13.82 2.66 35.57
CA ASP A 396 -14.67 3.41 34.65
C ASP A 396 -13.86 4.03 33.50
N LEU A 397 -13.47 3.19 32.53
CA LEU A 397 -12.70 3.64 31.36
C LEU A 397 -13.58 4.48 30.43
N GLY A 398 -13.25 5.77 30.31
CA GLY A 398 -13.96 6.69 29.41
C GLY A 398 -13.19 7.03 28.14
N MET A 399 -11.85 6.95 28.15
CA MET A 399 -11.01 7.34 27.02
C MET A 399 -9.86 6.36 26.80
N ALA A 400 -9.68 5.92 25.56
CA ALA A 400 -8.60 5.05 25.14
C ALA A 400 -7.82 5.71 23.99
N VAL A 401 -6.53 5.91 24.17
CA VAL A 401 -5.59 6.36 23.14
C VAL A 401 -4.68 5.20 22.77
N ILE A 402 -4.53 4.94 21.47
CA ILE A 402 -3.66 3.89 20.94
C ILE A 402 -2.65 4.52 19.99
N ASP A 403 -1.35 4.41 20.28
CA ASP A 403 -0.27 4.92 19.43
C ASP A 403 0.32 3.84 18.51
N GLU A 404 0.64 4.25 17.28
CA GLU A 404 1.29 3.50 16.20
C GLU A 404 0.64 2.13 15.86
N GLN A 405 -0.36 2.18 14.98
CA GLN A 405 -1.28 1.09 14.69
C GLN A 405 -0.68 -0.12 13.95
N HIS A 406 0.46 0.00 13.25
CA HIS A 406 0.91 -1.05 12.31
C HIS A 406 1.25 -2.41 12.97
N ARG A 407 1.39 -2.47 14.30
CA ARG A 407 1.53 -3.73 15.06
C ARG A 407 0.26 -4.22 15.76
N PHE A 408 -0.78 -3.40 15.84
CA PHE A 408 -1.96 -3.71 16.66
C PHE A 408 -3.20 -3.99 15.81
N GLY A 409 -3.62 -5.25 15.82
CA GLY A 409 -4.70 -5.77 14.98
C GLY A 409 -6.09 -5.26 15.36
N VAL A 410 -7.06 -5.46 14.46
CA VAL A 410 -8.48 -5.14 14.68
C VAL A 410 -9.04 -5.79 15.96
N ALA A 411 -8.56 -6.99 16.32
CA ALA A 411 -9.00 -7.75 17.50
C ALA A 411 -8.67 -7.06 18.83
N GLN A 412 -7.47 -6.48 18.95
CA GLN A 412 -6.99 -5.84 20.18
C GLN A 412 -7.75 -4.53 20.47
N ARG A 413 -8.24 -3.85 19.41
CA ARG A 413 -9.15 -2.71 19.54
C ARG A 413 -10.49 -3.13 20.14
N ALA A 414 -11.04 -4.26 19.70
CA ALA A 414 -12.29 -4.78 20.22
C ALA A 414 -12.17 -5.19 21.70
N GLU A 415 -11.02 -5.70 22.14
CA GLU A 415 -10.75 -6.02 23.54
C GLU A 415 -10.74 -4.77 24.43
N LEU A 416 -10.06 -3.69 24.02
CA LEU A 416 -10.05 -2.44 24.79
C LEU A 416 -11.44 -1.79 24.87
N MET A 417 -12.21 -1.87 23.77
CA MET A 417 -13.61 -1.41 23.74
C MET A 417 -14.56 -2.26 24.60
N ARG A 418 -14.15 -3.47 25.01
CA ARG A 418 -14.90 -4.32 25.96
C ARG A 418 -14.56 -4.02 27.42
N LYS A 419 -13.46 -3.29 27.70
CA LYS A 419 -13.02 -2.97 29.08
C LYS A 419 -13.72 -1.76 29.70
N GLY A 420 -14.64 -1.12 28.98
CA GLY A 420 -15.50 -0.07 29.49
C GLY A 420 -16.84 -0.07 28.76
N GLU A 421 -17.81 0.67 29.28
CA GLU A 421 -19.12 0.84 28.66
C GLU A 421 -19.03 1.83 27.48
N SER A 422 -18.41 1.38 26.38
CA SER A 422 -18.23 2.15 25.14
C SER A 422 -17.33 3.39 25.29
N PRO A 423 -16.06 3.22 25.70
CA PRO A 423 -15.13 4.33 25.83
C PRO A 423 -14.92 5.07 24.51
N HIS A 424 -14.64 6.37 24.59
CA HIS A 424 -14.10 7.13 23.49
C HIS A 424 -12.73 6.57 23.08
N THR A 425 -12.48 6.43 21.79
CA THR A 425 -11.27 5.83 21.25
C THR A 425 -10.59 6.77 20.27
N MET A 426 -9.29 7.00 20.47
CA MET A 426 -8.42 7.73 19.55
C MET A 426 -7.25 6.84 19.16
N ILE A 427 -7.01 6.72 17.86
CA ILE A 427 -5.87 6.01 17.30
C ILE A 427 -4.93 7.05 16.72
N MET A 428 -3.65 6.97 17.03
CA MET A 428 -2.63 7.87 16.52
C MET A 428 -1.74 7.13 15.52
N THR A 429 -1.37 7.81 14.45
CA THR A 429 -0.40 7.31 13.47
C THR A 429 0.57 8.41 13.10
N ALA A 430 1.86 8.07 13.07
CA ALA A 430 2.88 8.97 12.54
C ALA A 430 2.92 8.98 11.01
N THR A 431 2.53 7.88 10.37
CA THR A 431 2.49 7.79 8.91
C THR A 431 1.21 8.45 8.39
N PRO A 432 1.30 9.49 7.53
CA PRO A 432 0.14 10.03 6.83
C PRO A 432 -0.42 8.95 5.92
N ILE A 433 -1.58 8.39 6.28
CA ILE A 433 -2.28 7.45 5.42
C ILE A 433 -3.13 8.28 4.48
N PRO A 434 -2.99 8.14 3.14
CA PRO A 434 -3.84 8.85 2.19
C PRO A 434 -5.29 8.72 2.62
N ARG A 435 -6.03 9.84 2.65
CA ARG A 435 -7.39 9.87 3.20
C ARG A 435 -8.28 8.78 2.59
N THR A 436 -8.11 8.49 1.31
CA THR A 436 -8.80 7.40 0.60
C THR A 436 -8.48 6.03 1.19
N LEU A 437 -7.20 5.72 1.44
CA LEU A 437 -6.78 4.47 2.07
C LEU A 437 -7.23 4.38 3.53
N ALA A 438 -7.20 5.50 4.27
CA ALA A 438 -7.70 5.55 5.64
C ALA A 438 -9.21 5.29 5.71
N MET A 439 -9.99 5.83 4.77
CA MET A 439 -11.43 5.57 4.67
C MET A 439 -11.75 4.13 4.27
N THR A 440 -10.87 3.46 3.52
CA THR A 440 -11.05 2.04 3.15
C THR A 440 -10.63 1.10 4.28
N LEU A 441 -9.46 1.31 4.89
CA LEU A 441 -8.92 0.44 5.95
C LEU A 441 -9.54 0.69 7.33
N TYR A 442 -9.90 1.94 7.61
CA TYR A 442 -10.35 2.40 8.92
C TYR A 442 -11.64 3.22 8.80
N GLY A 443 -12.46 2.86 7.83
CA GLY A 443 -13.63 3.63 7.46
C GLY A 443 -14.64 3.84 8.59
N ASP A 444 -14.54 3.17 9.73
CA ASP A 444 -15.35 3.43 10.92
C ASP A 444 -14.87 4.65 11.74
N LEU A 445 -13.65 5.16 11.48
CA LEU A 445 -13.05 6.27 12.22
C LEU A 445 -13.26 7.62 11.52
N ASP A 446 -13.52 8.66 12.32
CA ASP A 446 -13.41 10.04 11.88
C ASP A 446 -11.91 10.43 11.83
N VAL A 447 -11.46 11.17 10.80
CA VAL A 447 -10.04 11.50 10.63
C VAL A 447 -9.76 12.94 11.06
N SER A 448 -8.75 13.14 11.90
CA SER A 448 -8.16 14.44 12.24
C SER A 448 -6.71 14.47 11.79
N THR A 449 -6.30 15.55 11.13
CA THR A 449 -4.91 15.74 10.69
C THR A 449 -4.29 16.95 11.39
N ILE A 450 -3.11 16.74 11.98
CA ILE A 450 -2.19 17.79 12.41
C ILE A 450 -1.22 18.05 11.26
N ASP A 451 -1.51 19.08 10.47
CA ASP A 451 -0.80 19.50 9.25
C ASP A 451 0.22 20.64 9.49
N GLU A 452 0.41 21.06 10.75
CA GLU A 452 1.42 22.04 11.17
C GLU A 452 2.44 21.37 12.10
N LEU A 453 3.72 21.61 11.84
CA LEU A 453 4.81 21.27 12.76
C LEU A 453 4.98 22.37 13.82
N PRO A 454 5.39 22.03 15.06
CA PRO A 454 5.72 23.04 16.06
C PRO A 454 6.80 24.02 15.57
N PRO A 455 6.72 25.30 15.96
CA PRO A 455 7.70 26.31 15.57
C PRO A 455 9.11 25.96 16.08
N GLY A 456 10.14 26.31 15.30
CA GLY A 456 11.55 26.07 15.65
C GLY A 456 12.17 24.79 15.09
N ARG A 457 11.40 23.97 14.36
CA ARG A 457 11.94 22.77 13.70
C ARG A 457 12.57 23.12 12.35
N THR A 458 13.84 22.79 12.19
CA THR A 458 14.56 22.88 10.91
C THR A 458 14.22 21.68 10.02
N PRO A 459 13.95 21.90 8.72
CA PRO A 459 13.76 20.81 7.77
C PRO A 459 14.99 19.90 7.69
N ILE A 460 14.75 18.58 7.60
CA ILE A 460 15.83 17.60 7.43
C ILE A 460 16.40 17.74 6.01
N GLN A 461 17.72 17.90 5.89
CA GLN A 461 18.40 17.87 4.59
C GLN A 461 18.52 16.43 4.09
N THR A 462 17.79 16.09 3.03
CA THR A 462 17.80 14.75 2.44
C THR A 462 18.75 14.69 1.24
N ARG A 463 19.64 13.68 1.21
CA ARG A 463 20.58 13.44 0.09
C ARG A 463 20.48 11.98 -0.38
N MET A 464 20.60 11.75 -1.69
CA MET A 464 20.59 10.41 -2.30
C MET A 464 21.96 10.11 -2.90
N TYR A 465 22.53 8.96 -2.52
CA TYR A 465 23.84 8.51 -2.98
C TYR A 465 23.71 7.24 -3.82
N GLY A 466 24.33 7.22 -5.01
CA GLY A 466 24.44 6.02 -5.84
C GLY A 466 25.50 5.04 -5.33
N LYS A 467 25.56 3.83 -5.90
CA LYS A 467 26.47 2.75 -5.46
C LYS A 467 27.95 3.17 -5.34
N GLY A 468 28.43 4.07 -6.20
CA GLY A 468 29.82 4.56 -6.19
C GLY A 468 30.14 5.59 -5.10
N ALA A 469 29.14 6.16 -4.42
CA ALA A 469 29.31 7.26 -3.46
C ALA A 469 29.25 6.82 -1.99
N ARG A 470 29.40 5.51 -1.71
CA ARG A 470 29.35 4.96 -0.34
C ARG A 470 30.38 5.59 0.59
N ALA A 471 31.60 5.82 0.11
CA ALA A 471 32.67 6.43 0.91
C ALA A 471 32.32 7.86 1.36
N GLN A 472 31.61 8.62 0.50
CA GLN A 472 31.15 9.98 0.83
C GLN A 472 30.10 9.96 1.95
N ALA A 473 29.15 9.01 1.87
CA ALA A 473 28.15 8.83 2.93
C ALA A 473 28.81 8.48 4.28
N LEU A 474 29.80 7.57 4.29
CA LEU A 474 30.53 7.20 5.50
C LEU A 474 31.39 8.33 6.06
N ALA A 475 31.95 9.20 5.21
CA ALA A 475 32.67 10.38 5.65
C ALA A 475 31.76 11.33 6.44
N MET A 476 30.51 11.53 5.99
CA MET A 476 29.52 12.33 6.73
C MET A 476 29.19 11.70 8.09
N VAL A 477 29.10 10.37 8.18
CA VAL A 477 28.89 9.69 9.48
C VAL A 477 30.01 10.02 10.46
N ARG A 478 31.27 9.98 9.99
CA ARG A 478 32.43 10.32 10.83
C ARG A 478 32.45 11.79 11.24
N GLU A 479 32.09 12.69 10.33
CA GLU A 479 32.01 14.13 10.61
C GLU A 479 30.96 14.43 11.68
N GLN A 480 29.74 13.91 11.52
CA GLN A 480 28.67 14.08 12.51
C GLN A 480 29.05 13.50 13.88
N ALA A 481 29.69 12.33 13.92
CA ALA A 481 30.18 11.76 15.17
C ALA A 481 31.27 12.63 15.85
N ARG A 482 32.16 13.25 15.06
CA ARG A 482 33.21 14.16 15.59
C ARG A 482 32.64 15.47 16.13
N GLU A 483 31.57 15.96 15.52
CA GLU A 483 30.84 17.16 15.99
C GLU A 483 30.01 16.88 17.26
N GLY A 484 30.06 15.66 17.80
CA GLY A 484 29.28 15.24 18.97
C GLY A 484 27.86 14.80 18.64
N GLY A 485 27.51 14.71 17.35
CA GLY A 485 26.25 14.13 16.88
C GLY A 485 26.26 12.61 16.95
N GLN A 486 25.07 12.03 16.80
CA GLN A 486 24.88 10.57 16.79
C GLN A 486 24.19 10.14 15.49
N VAL A 487 24.52 8.95 15.00
CA VAL A 487 24.09 8.49 13.67
C VAL A 487 23.37 7.16 13.73
N TYR A 488 22.24 7.07 13.04
CA TYR A 488 21.54 5.81 12.77
C TYR A 488 21.94 5.24 11.41
N ILE A 489 22.31 3.96 11.37
CA ILE A 489 22.53 3.21 10.12
C ILE A 489 21.49 2.09 10.05
N VAL A 490 20.53 2.22 9.13
CA VAL A 490 19.49 1.22 8.90
C VAL A 490 19.89 0.32 7.75
N TYR A 491 20.05 -0.96 8.02
CA TYR A 491 20.30 -1.97 6.99
C TYR A 491 18.99 -2.74 6.71
N PRO A 492 18.27 -2.41 5.63
CA PRO A 492 17.02 -3.08 5.30
C PRO A 492 17.29 -4.55 4.96
N LEU A 493 16.42 -5.43 5.47
CA LEU A 493 16.47 -6.86 5.21
C LEU A 493 15.72 -7.12 3.89
N VAL A 494 16.33 -7.87 2.97
CA VAL A 494 15.66 -8.37 1.77
C VAL A 494 15.18 -9.78 2.10
N GLU A 495 13.86 -10.01 2.04
CA GLU A 495 13.21 -11.25 2.42
C GLU A 495 13.72 -12.43 1.57
N GLU A 496 14.27 -13.47 2.21
CA GLU A 496 14.17 -14.86 1.72
C GLU A 496 14.59 -15.96 2.74
N SER A 497 15.17 -15.65 3.92
CA SER A 497 15.36 -16.61 5.04
C SER A 497 15.97 -16.03 6.33
N GLU A 498 15.18 -15.92 7.42
CA GLU A 498 15.52 -15.34 8.74
C GLU A 498 16.82 -15.82 9.44
N LYS A 499 17.40 -16.95 9.02
CA LYS A 499 18.65 -17.51 9.58
C LYS A 499 19.91 -17.06 8.82
N LEU A 500 19.83 -16.87 7.50
CA LEU A 500 20.92 -16.30 6.69
C LEU A 500 21.06 -14.79 6.95
N GLU A 501 19.95 -14.14 7.33
CA GLU A 501 19.77 -12.70 7.45
C GLU A 501 20.49 -12.03 8.64
N LEU A 502 20.56 -12.70 9.80
CA LEU A 502 21.29 -12.16 10.97
C LEU A 502 22.81 -12.18 10.81
N LYS A 503 23.31 -13.17 10.06
CA LYS A 503 24.72 -13.24 9.74
C LYS A 503 25.13 -12.01 8.92
N ALA A 504 24.30 -11.59 7.96
CA ALA A 504 24.59 -10.42 7.14
C ALA A 504 24.64 -9.12 7.95
N ALA A 505 23.66 -8.86 8.83
CA ALA A 505 23.65 -7.65 9.67
C ALA A 505 24.84 -7.60 10.64
N ARG A 506 25.21 -8.76 11.22
CA ARG A 506 26.36 -8.85 12.13
C ARG A 506 27.69 -8.72 11.39
N VAL A 507 27.85 -9.39 10.24
CA VAL A 507 29.03 -9.24 9.37
C VAL A 507 29.19 -7.78 8.92
N MET A 508 28.11 -7.09 8.57
CA MET A 508 28.16 -5.67 8.22
C MET A 508 28.49 -4.81 9.44
N TYR A 509 27.93 -5.09 10.62
CA TYR A 509 28.30 -4.40 11.86
C TYR A 509 29.79 -4.56 12.18
N ASP A 510 30.32 -5.79 12.11
CA ASP A 510 31.73 -6.07 12.36
C ASP A 510 32.61 -5.36 11.33
N HIS A 511 32.24 -5.37 10.05
CA HIS A 511 32.95 -4.61 9.00
C HIS A 511 32.92 -3.09 9.27
N LEU A 512 31.76 -2.53 9.65
CA LEU A 512 31.66 -1.11 9.99
C LEU A 512 32.55 -0.78 11.19
N LYS A 513 32.52 -1.61 12.22
CA LYS A 513 33.28 -1.41 13.45
C LYS A 513 34.78 -1.53 13.24
N ASP A 514 35.22 -2.52 12.48
CA ASP A 514 36.63 -2.89 12.36
C ASP A 514 37.31 -2.17 11.18
N ALA A 515 36.56 -1.69 10.19
CA ALA A 515 37.11 -1.00 9.01
C ALA A 515 36.47 0.39 8.77
N ASP A 516 35.27 0.44 8.18
CA ASP A 516 34.69 1.67 7.61
C ASP A 516 34.54 2.81 8.64
N LEU A 517 34.19 2.48 9.88
CA LEU A 517 33.95 3.39 11.01
C LEU A 517 34.85 3.07 12.20
N ALA A 518 36.02 2.44 11.96
CA ALA A 518 37.02 2.19 12.98
C ALA A 518 37.35 3.47 13.77
N GLY A 519 37.33 3.33 15.11
CA GLY A 519 37.52 4.41 16.08
C GLY A 519 36.24 5.03 16.62
N LEU A 520 35.06 4.71 16.09
CA LEU A 520 33.76 5.13 16.65
C LEU A 520 33.16 4.06 17.56
N ARG A 521 32.29 4.49 18.49
CA ARG A 521 31.57 3.62 19.42
C ARG A 521 30.26 3.15 18.77
N LEU A 522 30.24 1.91 18.29
CA LEU A 522 29.11 1.35 17.54
C LEU A 522 28.25 0.41 18.39
N GLY A 523 26.93 0.58 18.34
CA GLY A 523 25.94 -0.37 18.86
C GLY A 523 25.22 -1.14 17.75
N LEU A 524 24.74 -2.36 18.05
CA LEU A 524 23.92 -3.17 17.15
C LEU A 524 22.56 -3.46 17.79
N VAL A 525 21.48 -3.21 17.06
CA VAL A 525 20.12 -3.60 17.45
C VAL A 525 19.47 -4.41 16.32
N HIS A 526 18.92 -5.58 16.64
CA HIS A 526 18.19 -6.39 15.65
C HIS A 526 17.04 -7.16 16.28
N GLY A 527 16.13 -7.69 15.45
CA GLY A 527 14.89 -8.33 15.88
C GLY A 527 15.05 -9.43 16.92
N LYS A 528 16.11 -10.26 16.81
CA LYS A 528 16.36 -11.40 17.72
C LYS A 528 17.08 -11.08 19.04
N LEU A 529 17.48 -9.83 19.31
CA LEU A 529 18.01 -9.48 20.64
C LEU A 529 16.91 -9.61 21.69
N LYS A 530 17.28 -10.06 22.89
CA LYS A 530 16.34 -10.07 24.03
C LYS A 530 15.95 -8.63 24.37
N SER A 531 14.75 -8.41 24.89
CA SER A 531 14.25 -7.06 25.20
C SER A 531 15.20 -6.27 26.11
N ALA A 532 15.74 -6.92 27.15
CA ALA A 532 16.71 -6.30 28.07
C ALA A 532 18.02 -5.87 27.38
N GLU A 533 18.48 -6.61 26.36
CA GLU A 533 19.68 -6.26 25.60
C GLU A 533 19.42 -5.06 24.68
N LYS A 534 18.25 -5.05 24.01
CA LYS A 534 17.81 -3.90 23.19
C LYS A 534 17.73 -2.63 24.04
N GLU A 535 17.09 -2.72 25.20
CA GLU A 535 16.95 -1.61 26.14
C GLU A 535 18.31 -1.08 26.60
N LYS A 536 19.25 -1.99 26.92
CA LYS A 536 20.61 -1.60 27.31
C LYS A 536 21.32 -0.82 26.21
N VAL A 537 21.33 -1.34 24.98
CA VAL A 537 22.00 -0.69 23.83
C VAL A 537 21.33 0.65 23.51
N MET A 538 20.00 0.71 23.53
CA MET A 538 19.27 1.97 23.32
C MET A 538 19.55 3.00 24.43
N ALA A 539 19.65 2.57 25.69
CA ALA A 539 19.98 3.45 26.81
C ALA A 539 21.43 3.94 26.76
N GLU A 540 22.35 3.13 26.23
CA GLU A 540 23.73 3.57 25.95
C GLU A 540 23.76 4.60 24.81
N PHE A 541 22.97 4.39 23.76
CA PHE A 541 22.85 5.33 22.66
C PHE A 541 22.22 6.66 23.11
N VAL A 542 21.06 6.66 23.79
CA VAL A 542 20.44 7.88 24.36
C VAL A 542 21.38 8.64 25.31
N ALA A 543 22.24 7.93 26.04
CA ALA A 543 23.19 8.55 26.97
C ALA A 543 24.47 9.10 26.29
N GLY A 544 24.55 9.10 24.95
CA GLY A 544 25.73 9.55 24.21
C GLY A 544 26.96 8.65 24.38
N ARG A 545 26.78 7.40 24.85
CA ARG A 545 27.87 6.42 25.01
C ARG A 545 28.22 5.70 23.70
N LEU A 546 27.36 5.82 22.69
CA LEU A 546 27.53 5.24 21.36
C LEU A 546 27.38 6.36 20.33
N ASP A 547 28.28 6.41 19.36
CA ASP A 547 28.28 7.40 18.28
C ASP A 547 27.37 6.96 17.13
N VAL A 548 27.31 5.65 16.89
CA VAL A 548 26.57 5.07 15.75
C VAL A 548 25.74 3.88 16.20
N LEU A 549 24.45 3.87 15.87
CA LEU A 549 23.55 2.74 16.07
C LEU A 549 23.27 2.06 14.73
N VAL A 550 23.78 0.84 14.56
CA VAL A 550 23.46 -0.02 13.43
C VAL A 550 22.22 -0.83 13.79
N SER A 551 21.22 -0.82 12.92
CA SER A 551 20.01 -1.60 13.15
C SER A 551 19.40 -2.15 11.86
N THR A 552 18.62 -3.21 12.01
CA THR A 552 17.72 -3.67 10.94
C THR A 552 16.47 -2.78 10.90
N THR A 553 15.39 -3.22 10.24
CA THR A 553 14.05 -2.56 10.22
C THR A 553 13.42 -2.32 11.60
N VAL A 554 14.16 -2.53 12.69
CA VAL A 554 13.71 -2.50 14.09
C VAL A 554 13.91 -1.13 14.75
N ILE A 555 14.41 -0.10 14.04
CA ILE A 555 14.29 1.32 14.50
C ILE A 555 12.84 1.82 14.31
N GLU A 556 11.86 0.96 14.59
CA GLU A 556 10.46 1.33 14.86
C GLU A 556 10.27 1.76 16.32
N VAL A 557 11.31 1.65 17.15
CA VAL A 557 11.25 2.15 18.53
C VAL A 557 11.34 3.67 18.43
N GLY A 558 10.20 4.36 18.55
CA GLY A 558 10.06 5.83 18.55
C GLY A 558 10.78 6.51 19.72
N VAL A 559 12.08 6.24 19.86
CA VAL A 559 12.97 6.81 20.86
C VAL A 559 13.54 8.10 20.28
N ASP A 560 13.19 9.19 20.94
CA ASP A 560 13.79 10.51 20.76
C ASP A 560 15.15 10.48 21.47
N VAL A 561 16.25 10.59 20.71
CA VAL A 561 17.65 10.57 21.19
C VAL A 561 18.18 11.99 21.29
#